data_AF-A0A8S4R2T3-F1
#
_entry.id   AF-A0A8S4R2T3-F1
#
_cell.length_a   1.000
_cell.length_b   1.000
_cell.length_c   1.000
_cell.angle_alpha   90.00
_cell.angle_beta   90.00
_cell.angle_gamma   90.00
#
_symmetry.space_group_name_H-M   'P 1'
#
loop_
_entity.id
_entity.type
_entity.pdbx_description
1 polymer ?
#
loop_
_entity_poly.entity_id
_entity_poly.type
_entity_poly.pdbx_seq_one_letter_code
_entity_poly.pdbx_strand_id
1 'polypeptide(L)'
;KLYETYEVVGVMEQQVREMEPVLAKKAEEGIALVGRLKVEQAAADEVKQAVMKDEAAAKIKAEEVKEIADEAKADLAMAMPAMEAAQNALKALNKADINELKAFQKPPPLVRFVMEPVCILLGAKPDWDSTKKLLADVNFIRNLEEYDKDHIPDATLKKIKVYLTHKDFNPDTVVKVSKVCRSMVLWVQAIDMYAKVFRVVEPKIIAHKEAAAILKSVMAVLRAKQKEVEAIEAQLEKMMGELR
;
A
#
# COMPACT_ATOMS: atom_id res chain seq x y z
N LYS A 1 16.22 88.68 5.07
CA LYS A 1 16.00 88.31 3.65
C LYS A 1 17.30 87.93 2.93
N LEU A 2 18.17 88.86 2.47
CA LEU A 2 19.41 88.48 1.75
C LEU A 2 20.38 87.60 2.56
N TYR A 3 20.56 87.87 3.86
CA TYR A 3 21.42 87.06 4.75
C TYR A 3 20.86 85.65 5.00
N GLU A 4 19.55 85.51 5.25
CA GLU A 4 18.89 84.20 5.37
C GLU A 4 18.99 83.38 4.07
N THR A 5 18.99 84.04 2.91
CA THR A 5 19.12 83.34 1.63
C THR A 5 20.55 82.79 1.44
N TYR A 6 21.56 83.55 1.87
CA TYR A 6 22.96 83.09 1.85
C TYR A 6 23.22 81.94 2.83
N GLU A 7 22.64 81.97 4.04
CA GLU A 7 22.71 80.85 4.99
C GLU A 7 22.04 79.59 4.43
N VAL A 8 20.84 79.72 3.86
CA VAL A 8 20.11 78.58 3.27
C VAL A 8 20.87 77.98 2.07
N VAL A 9 21.46 78.82 1.21
CA VAL A 9 22.28 78.36 0.08
C VAL A 9 23.54 77.64 0.58
N GLY A 10 24.24 78.17 1.59
CA GLY A 10 25.41 77.51 2.18
C GLY A 10 25.09 76.16 2.84
N VAL A 11 23.95 76.08 3.55
CA VAL A 11 23.45 74.81 4.14
C VAL A 11 23.09 73.80 3.04
N MET A 12 22.45 74.25 1.95
CA MET A 12 22.13 73.40 0.81
C MET A 12 23.39 72.90 0.08
N GLU A 13 24.39 73.75 -0.16
CA GLU A 13 25.65 73.34 -0.78
C GLU A 13 26.40 72.31 0.09
N GLN A 14 26.37 72.47 1.41
CA GLN A 14 26.95 71.51 2.35
C GLN A 14 26.19 70.19 2.37
N GLN A 15 24.85 70.23 2.36
CA GLN A 15 24.01 69.02 2.26
C GLN A 15 24.23 68.27 0.94
N VAL A 16 24.37 68.97 -0.19
CA VAL A 16 24.68 68.36 -1.49
C VAL A 16 26.05 67.66 -1.45
N ARG A 17 27.08 68.32 -0.89
CA ARG A 17 28.42 67.74 -0.70
C ARG A 17 28.44 66.50 0.18
N GLU A 18 27.59 66.47 1.21
CA GLU A 18 27.43 65.31 2.09
C GLU A 18 26.63 64.18 1.42
N MET A 19 25.70 64.50 0.52
CA MET A 19 24.91 63.52 -0.21
C MET A 19 25.65 62.85 -1.37
N GLU A 20 26.56 63.54 -2.06
CA GLU A 20 27.38 62.98 -3.15
C GLU A 20 28.08 61.65 -2.81
N PRO A 21 28.86 61.54 -1.71
CA PRO A 21 29.52 60.29 -1.35
C PRO A 21 28.52 59.19 -0.94
N VAL A 22 27.37 59.58 -0.37
CA VAL A 22 26.29 58.64 0.01
C VAL A 22 25.61 58.07 -1.24
N LEU A 23 25.33 58.90 -2.24
CA LEU A 23 24.76 58.49 -3.53
C LEU A 23 25.72 57.58 -4.30
N ALA A 24 27.01 57.91 -4.34
CA ALA A 24 28.02 57.07 -4.98
C ALA A 24 28.12 55.69 -4.31
N LYS A 25 28.15 55.65 -2.97
CA LYS A 25 28.19 54.39 -2.22
C LYS A 25 26.93 53.55 -2.44
N LYS A 26 25.75 54.16 -2.43
CA LYS A 26 24.48 53.46 -2.72
C LYS A 26 24.40 52.95 -4.17
N ALA A 27 24.95 53.69 -5.13
CA ALA A 27 25.02 53.24 -6.52
C ALA A 27 25.92 52.01 -6.67
N GLU A 28 27.06 51.99 -5.99
CA GLU A 28 28.00 50.85 -5.98
C GLU A 28 27.38 49.62 -5.29
N GLU A 29 26.72 49.81 -4.14
CA GLU A 29 25.96 48.78 -3.44
C GLU A 29 24.81 48.22 -4.31
N GLY A 30 24.11 49.09 -5.05
CA GLY A 30 23.05 48.69 -5.98
C GLY A 30 23.56 47.86 -7.17
N ILE A 31 24.69 48.24 -7.77
CA ILE A 31 25.33 47.47 -8.85
C ILE A 31 25.77 46.09 -8.35
N ALA A 32 26.38 46.02 -7.16
CA ALA A 32 26.78 44.77 -6.53
C ALA A 32 25.57 43.87 -6.23
N LEU A 33 24.47 44.44 -5.74
CA LEU A 33 23.22 43.74 -5.46
C LEU A 33 22.58 43.17 -6.73
N VAL A 34 22.53 43.93 -7.82
CA VAL A 34 22.05 43.45 -9.14
C VAL A 34 22.91 42.30 -9.67
N GLY A 35 24.23 42.37 -9.47
CA GLY A 35 25.15 41.27 -9.84
C GLY A 35 24.85 39.98 -9.08
N ARG A 36 24.66 40.07 -7.75
CA ARG A 36 24.30 38.93 -6.90
C ARG A 36 22.94 38.34 -7.25
N LEU A 37 21.94 39.18 -7.45
CA LEU A 37 20.58 38.78 -7.85
C LEU A 37 20.59 37.93 -9.13
N LYS A 38 21.37 38.31 -10.14
CA LYS A 38 21.47 37.53 -11.40
C LYS A 38 22.03 36.13 -11.18
N VAL A 39 23.05 36.00 -10.33
CA VAL A 39 23.69 34.71 -10.02
C VAL A 39 22.73 33.83 -9.22
N GLU A 40 22.11 34.38 -8.17
CA GLU A 40 21.16 33.66 -7.32
C GLU A 40 19.89 33.25 -8.09
N GLN A 41 19.39 34.11 -9.00
CA GLN A 41 18.26 33.80 -9.88
C GLN A 41 18.58 32.63 -10.84
N ALA A 42 19.75 32.66 -11.49
CA ALA A 42 20.15 31.58 -12.40
C ALA A 42 20.30 30.24 -11.65
N ALA A 43 20.88 30.26 -10.45
CA ALA A 43 20.99 29.08 -9.60
C ALA A 43 19.61 28.54 -9.17
N ALA A 44 18.68 29.43 -8.79
CA ALA A 44 17.32 29.06 -8.43
C ALA A 44 16.58 28.40 -9.61
N ASP A 45 16.71 28.96 -10.81
CA ASP A 45 16.08 28.43 -12.03
C ASP A 45 16.63 27.03 -12.38
N GLU A 46 17.94 26.80 -12.24
CA GLU A 46 18.54 25.47 -12.46
C GLU A 46 18.02 24.43 -11.47
N VAL A 47 17.99 24.76 -10.17
CA VAL A 47 17.47 23.84 -9.13
C VAL A 47 15.99 23.58 -9.36
N LYS A 48 15.20 24.59 -9.73
CA LYS A 48 13.78 24.44 -10.06
C LYS A 48 13.56 23.48 -11.23
N GLN A 49 14.33 23.61 -12.31
CA GLN A 49 14.24 22.68 -13.43
C GLN A 49 14.61 21.24 -13.04
N ALA A 50 15.61 21.06 -12.16
CA ALA A 50 15.95 19.75 -11.64
C ALA A 50 14.82 19.15 -10.79
N VAL A 51 14.20 19.95 -9.91
CA VAL A 51 13.05 19.53 -9.10
C VAL A 51 11.85 19.14 -9.97
N MET A 52 11.54 19.90 -11.02
CA MET A 52 10.46 19.55 -11.95
C MET A 52 10.70 18.21 -12.67
N LYS A 53 11.95 17.90 -13.03
CA LYS A 53 12.29 16.59 -13.61
C LYS A 53 12.17 15.46 -12.59
N ASP A 54 12.65 15.69 -11.37
CA ASP A 54 12.53 14.73 -10.26
C ASP A 54 11.05 14.47 -9.92
N GLU A 55 10.19 15.49 -9.96
CA GLU A 55 8.73 15.40 -9.79
C GLU A 55 8.06 14.55 -10.85
N ALA A 56 8.37 14.80 -12.12
CA ALA A 56 7.81 14.02 -13.22
C ALA A 56 8.18 12.54 -13.10
N ALA A 57 9.45 12.25 -12.78
CA ALA A 57 9.92 10.88 -12.55
C ALA A 57 9.28 10.23 -11.31
N ALA A 58 9.11 10.98 -10.22
CA ALA A 58 8.44 10.49 -9.02
C ALA A 58 6.96 10.21 -9.26
N LYS A 59 6.28 11.02 -10.10
CA LYS A 59 4.88 10.79 -10.48
C LYS A 59 4.70 9.50 -11.29
N ILE A 60 5.57 9.25 -12.27
CA ILE A 60 5.54 8.00 -13.05
C ILE A 60 5.71 6.79 -12.12
N LYS A 61 6.72 6.83 -11.23
CA LYS A 61 6.92 5.76 -10.24
C LYS A 61 5.73 5.60 -9.29
N ALA A 62 5.04 6.69 -8.94
CA ALA A 62 3.84 6.62 -8.12
C ALA A 62 2.69 5.91 -8.84
N GLU A 63 2.54 6.14 -10.15
CA GLU A 63 1.56 5.45 -10.99
C GLU A 63 1.90 3.97 -11.11
N GLU A 64 3.16 3.61 -11.39
CA GLU A 64 3.63 2.21 -11.45
C GLU A 64 3.38 1.46 -10.11
N VAL A 65 3.73 2.08 -8.98
CA VAL A 65 3.47 1.49 -7.64
C VAL A 65 1.98 1.27 -7.44
N LYS A 66 1.15 2.24 -7.84
CA LYS A 66 -0.30 2.12 -7.72
C LYS A 66 -0.85 0.98 -8.59
N GLU A 67 -0.37 0.84 -9.82
CA GLU A 67 -0.78 -0.23 -10.73
C GLU A 67 -0.47 -1.61 -10.15
N ILE A 68 0.73 -1.82 -9.57
CA ILE A 68 1.07 -3.09 -8.91
C ILE A 68 0.09 -3.40 -7.76
N ALA A 69 -0.28 -2.39 -6.97
CA ALA A 69 -1.25 -2.55 -5.90
C ALA A 69 -2.66 -2.86 -6.42
N ASP A 70 -3.09 -2.21 -7.49
CA ASP A 70 -4.43 -2.38 -8.05
C ASP A 70 -4.55 -3.76 -8.73
N GLU A 71 -3.51 -4.22 -9.42
CA GLU A 71 -3.43 -5.60 -9.93
C GLU A 71 -3.48 -6.63 -8.81
N ALA A 72 -2.68 -6.46 -7.75
CA ALA A 72 -2.67 -7.39 -6.62
C ALA A 72 -4.05 -7.50 -5.96
N LYS A 73 -4.78 -6.38 -5.83
CA LYS A 73 -6.15 -6.36 -5.30
C LYS A 73 -7.12 -7.03 -6.26
N ALA A 74 -7.02 -6.77 -7.56
CA ALA A 74 -7.90 -7.36 -8.56
C ALA A 74 -7.75 -8.89 -8.60
N ASP A 75 -6.52 -9.37 -8.54
CA ASP A 75 -6.22 -10.80 -8.49
C ASP A 75 -6.79 -11.43 -7.21
N LEU A 76 -6.54 -10.81 -6.05
CA LEU A 76 -7.06 -11.29 -4.77
C LEU A 76 -8.60 -11.30 -4.72
N ALA A 77 -9.24 -10.30 -5.34
CA ALA A 77 -10.69 -10.20 -5.41
C ALA A 77 -11.34 -11.38 -6.15
N MET A 78 -10.61 -12.10 -7.01
CA MET A 78 -11.16 -13.30 -7.67
C MET A 78 -11.44 -14.43 -6.68
N ALA A 79 -10.67 -14.54 -5.59
CA ALA A 79 -10.84 -15.60 -4.58
C ALA A 79 -11.75 -15.20 -3.40
N MET A 80 -11.96 -13.90 -3.18
CA MET A 80 -12.73 -13.40 -2.03
C MET A 80 -14.19 -13.91 -1.98
N PRO A 81 -14.95 -13.95 -3.08
CA PRO A 81 -16.33 -14.44 -3.05
C PRO A 81 -16.43 -15.91 -2.60
N ALA A 82 -15.51 -16.76 -3.05
CA ALA A 82 -15.46 -18.17 -2.65
C ALA A 82 -15.13 -18.31 -1.16
N MET A 83 -14.19 -17.52 -0.65
CA MET A 83 -13.83 -17.48 0.76
C MET A 83 -14.98 -16.99 1.64
N GLU A 84 -15.68 -15.92 1.24
CA GLU A 84 -16.85 -15.42 1.97
C GLU A 84 -17.99 -16.44 2.00
N ALA A 85 -18.26 -17.09 0.87
CA ALA A 85 -19.25 -18.15 0.80
C ALA A 85 -18.91 -19.34 1.72
N ALA A 86 -17.64 -19.74 1.77
CA ALA A 86 -17.15 -20.76 2.68
C ALA A 86 -17.30 -20.35 4.16
N GLN A 87 -16.88 -19.13 4.51
CA GLN A 87 -17.00 -18.59 5.87
C GLN A 87 -18.45 -18.50 6.34
N ASN A 88 -19.36 -18.04 5.47
CA ASN A 88 -20.80 -18.03 5.76
C ASN A 88 -21.36 -19.45 5.93
N ALA A 89 -20.91 -20.40 5.11
CA ALA A 89 -21.32 -21.80 5.23
C ALA A 89 -20.81 -22.45 6.53
N LEU A 90 -19.62 -22.06 7.02
CA LEU A 90 -19.09 -22.50 8.32
C LEU A 90 -19.88 -21.91 9.48
N LYS A 91 -20.13 -20.59 9.47
CA LYS A 91 -20.91 -19.89 10.50
C LYS A 91 -22.36 -20.36 10.61
N ALA A 92 -22.91 -20.88 9.51
CA ALA A 92 -24.24 -21.46 9.50
C ALA A 92 -24.31 -22.83 10.20
N LEU A 93 -23.18 -23.47 10.52
CA LEU A 93 -23.14 -24.75 11.22
C LEU A 93 -23.32 -24.54 12.72
N ASN A 94 -24.12 -25.40 13.34
CA ASN A 94 -24.28 -25.44 14.78
C ASN A 94 -23.65 -26.72 15.37
N LYS A 95 -23.59 -26.80 16.70
CA LYS A 95 -23.03 -27.96 17.40
C LYS A 95 -23.79 -29.27 17.15
N ALA A 96 -25.10 -29.20 16.90
CA ALA A 96 -25.91 -30.38 16.61
C ALA A 96 -25.53 -30.98 15.25
N ASP A 97 -25.37 -30.13 14.21
CA ASP A 97 -24.95 -30.52 12.86
C ASP A 97 -23.61 -31.33 12.93
N ILE A 98 -22.66 -30.88 13.75
CA ILE A 98 -21.36 -31.55 13.94
C ILE A 98 -21.50 -32.86 14.72
N ASN A 99 -22.34 -32.89 15.76
CA ASN A 99 -22.59 -34.09 16.55
C ASN A 99 -23.27 -35.20 15.72
N GLU A 100 -24.17 -34.84 14.80
CA GLU A 100 -24.79 -35.79 13.86
C GLU A 100 -23.73 -36.46 12.98
N LEU A 101 -22.79 -35.68 12.45
CA LEU A 101 -21.70 -36.20 11.63
C LEU A 101 -20.76 -37.11 12.44
N LYS A 102 -20.48 -36.75 13.70
CA LYS A 102 -19.65 -37.52 14.61
C LYS A 102 -20.31 -38.84 15.06
N ALA A 103 -21.65 -38.88 15.14
CA ALA A 103 -22.40 -40.04 15.61
C ALA A 103 -22.29 -41.25 14.68
N PHE A 104 -21.83 -41.08 13.43
CA PHE A 104 -21.61 -42.19 12.51
C PHE A 104 -20.51 -43.16 13.03
N GLN A 105 -20.95 -44.35 13.43
CA GLN A 105 -20.02 -45.44 13.76
C GLN A 105 -19.24 -45.88 12.53
N LYS A 106 -19.94 -46.08 11.42
CA LYS A 106 -19.38 -46.31 10.08
C LYS A 106 -19.88 -45.21 9.14
N PRO A 107 -19.01 -44.29 8.69
CA PRO A 107 -19.45 -43.15 7.89
C PRO A 107 -19.88 -43.61 6.49
N PRO A 108 -20.89 -42.97 5.88
CA PRO A 108 -21.16 -43.14 4.46
C PRO A 108 -19.90 -42.86 3.63
N PRO A 109 -19.66 -43.56 2.51
CA PRO A 109 -18.46 -43.38 1.69
C PRO A 109 -18.21 -41.93 1.29
N LEU A 110 -19.28 -41.20 0.94
CA LEU A 110 -19.17 -39.80 0.54
C LEU A 110 -18.79 -38.87 1.70
N VAL A 111 -19.29 -39.13 2.92
CA VAL A 111 -18.92 -38.37 4.12
C VAL A 111 -17.44 -38.53 4.41
N ARG A 112 -16.95 -39.77 4.38
CA ARG A 112 -15.53 -40.06 4.56
C ARG A 112 -14.69 -39.34 3.51
N PHE A 113 -15.06 -39.49 2.24
CA PHE A 113 -14.34 -38.88 1.12
C PHE A 113 -14.23 -37.35 1.23
N VAL A 114 -15.29 -36.68 1.69
CA VAL A 114 -15.29 -35.22 1.89
C VAL A 114 -14.44 -34.77 3.06
N MET A 115 -14.37 -35.57 4.13
CA MET A 115 -13.62 -35.21 5.34
C MET A 115 -12.11 -35.47 5.23
N GLU A 116 -11.66 -36.36 4.35
CA GLU A 116 -10.25 -36.64 4.13
C GLU A 116 -9.41 -35.39 3.75
N PRO A 117 -9.81 -34.53 2.79
CA PRO A 117 -9.06 -33.31 2.49
C PRO A 117 -9.07 -32.29 3.63
N VAL A 118 -10.13 -32.24 4.44
CA VAL A 118 -10.17 -31.41 5.65
C VAL A 118 -9.14 -31.89 6.67
N CYS A 119 -9.02 -33.21 6.87
CA CYS A 119 -8.01 -33.78 7.74
C CYS A 119 -6.60 -33.44 7.24
N ILE A 120 -6.35 -33.56 5.93
CA ILE A 120 -5.06 -33.24 5.32
C ILE A 120 -4.67 -31.77 5.54
N LEU A 121 -5.62 -30.84 5.37
CA LEU A 121 -5.39 -29.42 5.61
C LEU A 121 -5.09 -29.13 7.09
N LEU A 122 -5.79 -29.77 8.02
CA LEU A 122 -5.55 -29.65 9.46
C LEU A 122 -4.36 -30.48 9.97
N GLY A 123 -3.57 -31.10 9.08
CA GLY A 123 -2.40 -31.91 9.45
C GLY A 123 -2.74 -33.23 10.16
N ALA A 124 -4.00 -33.64 10.15
CA ALA A 124 -4.46 -34.92 10.67
C ALA A 124 -4.37 -36.02 9.62
N LYS A 125 -4.31 -37.27 10.08
CA LYS A 125 -4.30 -38.44 9.20
C LYS A 125 -5.68 -38.60 8.54
N PRO A 126 -5.77 -38.90 7.24
CA PRO A 126 -7.05 -39.02 6.51
C PRO A 126 -7.74 -40.36 6.80
N ASP A 127 -8.00 -40.63 8.07
CA ASP A 127 -8.75 -41.79 8.57
C ASP A 127 -9.89 -41.33 9.48
N TRP A 128 -10.91 -42.17 9.61
CA TRP A 128 -12.14 -41.79 10.30
C TRP A 128 -11.94 -41.60 11.82
N ASP A 129 -10.99 -42.28 12.44
CA ASP A 129 -10.72 -42.12 13.87
C ASP A 129 -10.09 -40.74 14.15
N SER A 130 -9.17 -40.32 13.29
CA SER A 130 -8.61 -38.96 13.27
C SER A 130 -9.68 -37.91 12.95
N THR A 131 -10.56 -38.17 11.98
CA THR A 131 -11.69 -37.28 11.68
C THR A 131 -12.62 -37.10 12.88
N LYS A 132 -12.98 -38.18 13.59
CA LYS A 132 -13.82 -38.10 14.79
C LYS A 132 -13.20 -37.26 15.89
N LYS A 133 -11.87 -37.31 16.05
CA LYS A 133 -11.14 -36.47 17.01
C LYS A 133 -11.22 -35.00 16.64
N LEU A 134 -11.04 -34.67 15.35
CA LEU A 134 -11.21 -33.30 14.86
C LEU A 134 -12.65 -32.80 15.08
N LEU A 135 -13.66 -33.59 14.72
CA LEU A 135 -15.07 -33.25 14.94
C LEU A 135 -15.47 -33.19 16.43
N ALA A 136 -14.67 -33.79 17.32
CA ALA A 136 -14.88 -33.73 18.76
C ALA A 136 -14.32 -32.44 19.39
N ASP A 137 -13.43 -31.72 18.70
CA ASP A 137 -12.90 -30.45 19.16
C ASP A 137 -14.01 -29.38 19.14
N VAL A 138 -14.21 -28.72 20.29
CA VAL A 138 -15.16 -27.62 20.43
C VAL A 138 -14.78 -26.44 19.54
N ASN A 139 -13.49 -26.28 19.25
CA ASN A 139 -12.96 -25.23 18.39
C ASN A 139 -12.88 -25.64 16.92
N PHE A 140 -13.40 -26.81 16.52
CA PHE A 140 -13.27 -27.30 15.15
C PHE A 140 -13.66 -26.25 14.09
N ILE A 141 -14.82 -25.63 14.23
CA ILE A 141 -15.27 -24.58 13.29
C ILE A 141 -14.35 -23.36 13.35
N ARG A 142 -13.99 -22.90 14.55
CA ARG A 142 -13.06 -21.78 14.72
C ARG A 142 -11.71 -22.05 14.05
N ASN A 143 -11.16 -23.25 14.18
CA ASN A 143 -9.91 -23.64 13.56
C ASN A 143 -9.99 -23.62 12.02
N LEU A 144 -11.17 -23.87 11.43
CA LEU A 144 -11.40 -23.73 9.99
C LEU A 144 -11.54 -22.27 9.56
N GLU A 145 -12.18 -21.44 10.39
CA GLU A 145 -12.36 -20.01 10.13
C GLU A 145 -11.03 -19.25 10.22
N GLU A 146 -10.20 -19.58 11.21
CA GLU A 146 -8.88 -18.98 11.50
C GLU A 146 -7.72 -19.69 10.80
N TYR A 147 -8.01 -20.63 9.90
CA TYR A 147 -6.99 -21.40 9.21
C TYR A 147 -6.04 -20.50 8.40
N ASP A 148 -4.73 -20.76 8.53
CA ASP A 148 -3.70 -20.05 7.76
C ASP A 148 -3.72 -20.51 6.29
N LYS A 149 -4.53 -19.78 5.52
CA LYS A 149 -4.72 -19.96 4.08
C LYS A 149 -3.59 -19.35 3.25
N ASP A 150 -2.71 -18.54 3.85
CA ASP A 150 -1.66 -17.80 3.17
C ASP A 150 -0.39 -18.68 3.06
N HIS A 151 -0.12 -19.52 4.08
CA HIS A 151 1.10 -20.34 4.15
C HIS A 151 0.85 -21.86 4.02
N ILE A 152 0.06 -22.27 3.04
CA ILE A 152 -0.21 -23.71 2.81
C ILE A 152 0.95 -24.35 2.03
N PRO A 153 1.55 -25.46 2.51
CA PRO A 153 2.58 -26.17 1.77
C PRO A 153 2.05 -26.75 0.45
N ASP A 154 2.84 -26.63 -0.63
CA ASP A 154 2.48 -27.17 -1.96
C ASP A 154 2.23 -28.68 -1.94
N ALA A 155 2.94 -29.41 -1.07
CA ALA A 155 2.72 -30.83 -0.85
C ALA A 155 1.29 -31.12 -0.34
N THR A 156 0.74 -30.24 0.49
CA THR A 156 -0.64 -30.34 1.01
C THR A 156 -1.65 -30.04 -0.09
N LEU A 157 -1.44 -28.96 -0.87
CA LEU A 157 -2.28 -28.62 -2.02
C LEU A 157 -2.31 -29.74 -3.07
N LYS A 158 -1.16 -30.35 -3.35
CA LYS A 158 -1.06 -31.49 -4.28
C LYS A 158 -1.84 -32.70 -3.81
N LYS A 159 -1.87 -32.98 -2.49
CA LYS A 159 -2.65 -34.09 -1.92
C LYS A 159 -4.15 -33.85 -2.04
N ILE A 160 -4.63 -32.63 -1.73
CA ILE A 160 -6.07 -32.32 -1.79
C ILE A 160 -6.58 -32.20 -3.23
N LYS A 161 -5.71 -31.89 -4.20
CA LYS A 161 -6.07 -31.74 -5.63
C LYS A 161 -6.79 -32.97 -6.20
N VAL A 162 -6.41 -34.18 -5.76
CA VAL A 162 -7.03 -35.44 -6.22
C VAL A 162 -8.53 -35.47 -5.87
N TYR A 163 -8.90 -34.94 -4.71
CA TYR A 163 -10.30 -34.84 -4.27
C TYR A 163 -11.05 -33.77 -5.05
N LEU A 164 -10.44 -32.60 -5.25
CA LEU A 164 -11.05 -31.46 -5.95
C LEU A 164 -11.39 -31.77 -7.42
N THR A 165 -10.65 -32.68 -8.06
CA THR A 165 -10.95 -33.12 -9.43
C THR A 165 -12.00 -34.22 -9.51
N HIS A 166 -12.42 -34.77 -8.37
CA HIS A 166 -13.38 -35.87 -8.34
C HIS A 166 -14.81 -35.36 -8.46
N LYS A 167 -15.62 -35.99 -9.32
CA LYS A 167 -17.01 -35.60 -9.59
C LYS A 167 -17.91 -35.54 -8.35
N ASP A 168 -17.62 -36.37 -7.36
CA ASP A 168 -18.43 -36.46 -6.13
C ASP A 168 -18.04 -35.38 -5.10
N PHE A 169 -16.94 -34.64 -5.32
CA PHE A 169 -16.52 -33.52 -4.48
C PHE A 169 -17.21 -32.21 -4.93
N ASN A 170 -18.54 -32.22 -4.93
CA ASN A 170 -19.37 -31.12 -5.39
C ASN A 170 -20.39 -30.73 -4.30
N PRO A 171 -20.49 -29.44 -3.90
CA PRO A 171 -21.45 -28.94 -2.92
C PRO A 171 -22.90 -29.40 -3.14
N ASP A 172 -23.37 -29.44 -4.39
CA ASP A 172 -24.75 -29.77 -4.75
C ASP A 172 -25.05 -31.28 -4.65
N THR A 173 -24.01 -32.10 -4.79
CA THR A 173 -24.11 -33.55 -4.60
C THR A 173 -24.09 -33.90 -3.12
N VAL A 174 -23.17 -33.29 -2.36
CA VAL A 174 -22.94 -33.63 -0.95
C VAL A 174 -23.99 -33.06 0.00
N VAL A 175 -24.69 -31.98 -0.38
CA VAL A 175 -25.76 -31.39 0.44
C VAL A 175 -26.88 -32.37 0.76
N LYS A 176 -27.14 -33.32 -0.15
CA LYS A 176 -28.14 -34.38 0.02
C LYS A 176 -27.79 -35.35 1.14
N VAL A 177 -26.51 -35.40 1.53
CA VAL A 177 -26.01 -36.29 2.57
C VAL A 177 -25.89 -35.56 3.90
N SER A 178 -25.27 -34.38 3.91
CA SER A 178 -25.15 -33.56 5.12
C SER A 178 -24.85 -32.11 4.81
N LYS A 179 -25.48 -31.22 5.58
CA LYS A 179 -25.18 -29.78 5.59
C LYS A 179 -23.71 -29.51 5.94
N VAL A 180 -23.14 -30.26 6.89
CA VAL A 180 -21.73 -30.14 7.29
C VAL A 180 -20.82 -30.48 6.10
N CYS A 181 -21.09 -31.59 5.41
CA CYS A 181 -20.30 -31.99 4.24
C CYS A 181 -20.31 -30.93 3.13
N ARG A 182 -21.45 -30.27 2.89
CA ARG A 182 -21.52 -29.14 1.96
C ARG A 182 -20.60 -28.00 2.37
N SER A 183 -20.65 -27.58 3.63
CA SER A 183 -19.79 -26.51 4.13
C SER A 183 -18.31 -26.88 4.05
N MET A 184 -17.95 -28.14 4.34
CA MET A 184 -16.58 -28.63 4.21
C MET A 184 -16.08 -28.59 2.76
N VAL A 185 -16.87 -29.02 1.78
CA VAL A 185 -16.49 -28.94 0.36
C VAL A 185 -16.25 -27.50 -0.08
N LEU A 186 -17.18 -26.60 0.23
CA LEU A 186 -17.05 -25.18 -0.09
C LEU A 186 -15.78 -24.58 0.52
N TRP A 187 -15.49 -24.93 1.77
CA TRP A 187 -14.28 -24.47 2.46
C TRP A 187 -13.00 -24.98 1.80
N VAL A 188 -12.89 -26.28 1.51
CA VAL A 188 -11.69 -26.83 0.85
C VAL A 188 -11.48 -26.21 -0.55
N GLN A 189 -12.56 -26.03 -1.32
CA GLN A 189 -12.50 -25.39 -2.64
C GLN A 189 -12.06 -23.92 -2.54
N ALA A 190 -12.60 -23.17 -1.59
CA ALA A 190 -12.22 -21.78 -1.36
C ALA A 190 -10.75 -21.65 -0.94
N ILE A 191 -10.27 -22.55 -0.06
CA ILE A 191 -8.87 -22.60 0.36
C ILE A 191 -7.93 -22.88 -0.81
N ASP A 192 -8.23 -23.86 -1.67
CA ASP A 192 -7.40 -24.17 -2.85
C ASP A 192 -7.38 -23.01 -3.87
N MET A 193 -8.54 -22.37 -4.10
CA MET A 193 -8.64 -21.21 -4.97
C MET A 193 -7.86 -20.02 -4.41
N TYR A 194 -8.02 -19.72 -3.12
CA TYR A 194 -7.29 -18.65 -2.44
C TYR A 194 -5.79 -18.89 -2.49
N ALA A 195 -5.33 -20.10 -2.16
CA ALA A 195 -3.90 -20.42 -2.16
C ALA A 195 -3.27 -20.23 -3.55
N LYS A 196 -3.96 -20.63 -4.62
CA LYS A 196 -3.48 -20.41 -6.00
C LYS A 196 -3.37 -18.93 -6.35
N VAL A 197 -4.38 -18.13 -6.00
CA VAL A 197 -4.38 -16.69 -6.23
C VAL A 197 -3.30 -16.02 -5.38
N PHE A 198 -3.17 -16.39 -4.12
CA PHE A 198 -2.19 -15.85 -3.20
C PHE A 198 -0.75 -16.08 -3.68
N ARG A 199 -0.44 -17.22 -4.30
CA ARG A 199 0.89 -17.45 -4.91
C ARG A 199 1.26 -16.46 -6.02
N VAL A 200 0.27 -15.91 -6.72
CA VAL A 200 0.49 -14.87 -7.74
C VAL A 200 0.54 -13.48 -7.12
N VAL A 201 -0.27 -13.26 -6.09
CA VAL A 201 -0.42 -11.96 -5.41
C VAL A 201 0.73 -11.67 -4.43
N GLU A 202 1.27 -12.69 -3.75
CA GLU A 202 2.32 -12.57 -2.73
C GLU A 202 3.57 -11.83 -3.25
N PRO A 203 4.14 -12.19 -4.42
CA PRO A 203 5.23 -11.42 -5.02
C PRO A 203 4.85 -9.96 -5.32
N LYS A 204 3.62 -9.71 -5.78
CA LYS A 204 3.14 -8.34 -6.08
C LYS A 204 3.03 -7.50 -4.81
N ILE A 205 2.57 -8.08 -3.70
CA ILE A 205 2.51 -7.41 -2.40
C ILE A 205 3.91 -7.02 -1.91
N ILE A 206 4.88 -7.93 -2.04
CA ILE A 206 6.27 -7.67 -1.66
C ILE A 206 6.86 -6.55 -2.54
N ALA A 207 6.72 -6.66 -3.86
CA ALA A 207 7.19 -5.65 -4.81
C ALA A 207 6.55 -4.27 -4.55
N HIS A 208 5.25 -4.22 -4.32
CA HIS A 208 4.55 -2.99 -3.96
C HIS A 208 5.10 -2.39 -2.65
N LYS A 209 5.32 -3.20 -1.61
CA LYS A 209 5.83 -2.72 -0.32
C LYS A 209 7.21 -2.09 -0.46
N GLU A 210 8.10 -2.73 -1.22
CA GLU A 210 9.45 -2.21 -1.49
C GLU A 210 9.39 -0.91 -2.31
N ALA A 211 8.65 -0.92 -3.41
CA ALA A 211 8.54 0.23 -4.30
C ALA A 211 7.84 1.42 -3.62
N ALA A 212 6.81 1.19 -2.80
CA ALA A 212 6.16 2.21 -1.99
C ALA A 212 7.09 2.81 -0.93
N ALA A 213 7.97 2.01 -0.31
CA ALA A 213 8.97 2.50 0.64
C ALA A 213 9.99 3.43 -0.04
N ILE A 214 10.47 3.03 -1.23
CA ILE A 214 11.38 3.86 -2.05
C ILE A 214 10.68 5.16 -2.45
N LEU A 215 9.46 5.07 -2.97
CA LEU A 215 8.68 6.24 -3.38
C LEU A 215 8.46 7.23 -2.23
N LYS A 216 8.16 6.72 -1.03
CA LYS A 216 8.01 7.54 0.17
C LYS A 216 9.30 8.31 0.50
N SER A 217 10.46 7.67 0.39
CA SER A 217 11.75 8.34 0.59
C SER A 217 12.01 9.40 -0.47
N VAL A 218 11.76 9.09 -1.74
CA VAL A 218 11.95 10.02 -2.86
C VAL A 218 11.05 11.25 -2.70
N MET A 219 9.77 11.04 -2.40
CA MET A 219 8.81 12.13 -2.17
C MET A 219 9.21 13.01 -0.97
N ALA A 220 9.81 12.45 0.08
CA ALA A 220 10.29 13.22 1.22
C ALA A 220 11.45 14.15 0.83
N VAL A 221 12.43 13.64 0.08
CA VAL A 221 13.56 14.44 -0.44
C VAL A 221 13.07 15.52 -1.39
N LEU A 222 12.17 15.16 -2.30
CA LEU A 222 11.59 16.09 -3.26
C LEU A 222 10.87 17.24 -2.57
N ARG A 223 10.08 16.94 -1.55
CA ARG A 223 9.37 17.95 -0.74
C ARG A 223 10.33 18.87 0.02
N ALA A 224 11.48 18.37 0.45
CA ALA A 224 12.52 19.20 1.07
C ALA A 224 13.14 20.15 0.05
N LYS A 225 13.56 19.64 -1.12
CA LYS A 225 14.10 20.47 -2.21
C LYS A 225 13.10 21.53 -2.68
N GLN A 226 11.81 21.18 -2.78
CA GLN A 226 10.77 22.12 -3.20
C GLN A 226 10.61 23.29 -2.21
N LYS A 227 10.67 23.01 -0.91
CA LYS A 227 10.69 24.06 0.12
C LYS A 227 11.92 24.94 0.06
N GLU A 228 13.08 24.38 -0.26
CA GLU A 228 14.32 25.16 -0.44
C GLU A 228 14.20 26.11 -1.63
N VAL A 229 13.68 25.63 -2.76
CA VAL A 229 13.43 26.47 -3.95
C VAL A 229 12.43 27.58 -3.62
N GLU A 230 11.30 27.27 -2.97
CA GLU A 230 10.32 28.27 -2.55
C GLU A 230 10.94 29.34 -1.62
N ALA A 231 11.83 28.94 -0.70
CA ALA A 231 12.51 29.88 0.19
C ALA A 231 13.49 30.79 -0.55
N ILE A 232 14.24 30.25 -1.52
CA ILE A 232 15.18 31.03 -2.35
C ILE A 232 14.40 32.00 -3.24
N GLU A 233 13.32 31.57 -3.88
CA GLU A 233 12.47 32.44 -4.71
C GLU A 233 11.87 33.59 -3.89
N ALA A 234 11.40 33.32 -2.67
CA ALA A 234 10.89 34.36 -1.78
C ALA A 234 11.98 35.37 -1.34
N GLN A 235 13.21 34.90 -1.13
CA GLN A 235 14.35 35.78 -0.83
C GLN A 235 14.72 36.67 -2.02
N LEU A 236 14.75 36.10 -3.23
CA LEU A 236 14.99 36.83 -4.47
C LEU A 236 13.93 37.91 -4.71
N GLU A 237 12.65 37.59 -4.50
CA GLU A 237 11.55 38.55 -4.64
C GLU A 237 11.70 39.72 -3.65
N LYS A 238 12.07 39.43 -2.40
CA LYS A 238 12.34 40.46 -1.40
C LYS A 238 13.50 41.38 -1.80
N MET A 239 14.62 40.81 -2.23
CA MET A 239 15.78 41.59 -2.67
C MET A 239 15.50 42.42 -3.93
N MET A 240 14.68 41.92 -4.86
CA MET A 240 14.20 42.72 -6.00
C MET A 240 13.28 43.86 -5.58
N GLY A 241 12.47 43.66 -4.54
CA GLY A 241 11.61 44.70 -3.97
C GLY A 241 12.39 45.85 -3.32
N GLU A 242 13.55 45.57 -2.69
CA GLU A 242 14.43 46.58 -2.08
C GLU A 242 15.14 47.48 -3.13
N LEU A 243 15.11 47.08 -4.41
CA LEU A 243 15.75 47.78 -5.54
C LEU A 243 14.79 48.71 -6.30
N ARG A 244 13.48 48.63 -6.03
CA ARG A 244 12.43 49.48 -6.60
C ARG A 244 12.19 50.73 -5.77
#